data_AF-A0A936NBU7-F1
#
_entry.id   AF-A0A936NBU7-F1
#
_cell.length_a   1.000
_cell.length_b   1.000
_cell.length_c   1.000
_cell.angle_alpha   90.00
_cell.angle_beta   90.00
_cell.angle_gamma   90.00
#
_symmetry.space_group_name_H-M   'P 1'
#
loop_
_entity.id
_entity.type
_entity.pdbx_description
1 polymer ?
#
loop_
_entity_poly.entity_id
_entity_poly.type
_entity_poly.pdbx_seq_one_letter_code
_entity_poly.pdbx_strand_id
1 'polypeptide(L)'
;MRQTGALLLLPVAVSMALSGCSSGPSMAQWAKEADRVCAEINAEVEALPKPGNDLATFDAYIGRIRQLLTTEQTKIADLDGPDGETPTSMAEYLDRQLELVADLEEAAGDGDGMRVRSLLDQSARELGPMGRATAKATGVTECATTGPVGGSADTTAAPTSSTTPAG
;
A
#
# COMPACT_ATOMS: atom_id res chain seq x y z
N MET A 1 -31.31 -43.10 -61.56
CA MET A 1 -30.01 -42.40 -61.68
C MET A 1 -29.38 -42.37 -60.29
N ARG A 2 -28.10 -42.76 -60.20
CA ARG A 2 -27.27 -42.76 -58.99
C ARG A 2 -26.92 -41.32 -58.59
N GLN A 3 -26.91 -41.01 -57.29
CA GLN A 3 -25.77 -40.32 -56.68
C GLN A 3 -25.83 -40.42 -55.15
N THR A 4 -24.97 -41.29 -54.64
CA THR A 4 -24.42 -41.31 -53.29
C THR A 4 -23.58 -40.04 -53.08
N GLY A 5 -23.87 -39.26 -52.04
CA GLY A 5 -23.10 -38.06 -51.64
C GLY A 5 -22.65 -38.19 -50.20
N ALA A 6 -21.34 -38.35 -50.03
CA ALA A 6 -20.65 -38.74 -48.81
C ALA A 6 -20.79 -37.77 -47.63
N LEU A 7 -20.97 -38.34 -46.42
CA LEU A 7 -20.60 -37.71 -45.15
C LEU A 7 -19.10 -37.35 -45.18
N LEU A 8 -18.79 -36.06 -45.05
CA LEU A 8 -17.46 -35.59 -44.65
C LEU A 8 -17.53 -35.14 -43.19
N LEU A 9 -17.21 -36.08 -42.30
CA LEU A 9 -16.87 -35.83 -40.90
C LEU A 9 -15.52 -35.11 -40.87
N LEU A 10 -15.53 -33.80 -40.66
CA LEU A 10 -14.32 -33.06 -40.29
C LEU A 10 -14.02 -33.32 -38.81
N PRO A 11 -12.85 -33.89 -38.46
CA PRO A 11 -12.41 -33.89 -37.07
C PRO A 11 -12.05 -32.46 -36.69
N VAL A 12 -12.90 -31.82 -35.89
CA VAL A 12 -12.50 -30.63 -35.13
C VAL A 12 -11.46 -31.12 -34.15
N ALA A 13 -10.19 -30.94 -34.51
CA ALA A 13 -9.07 -31.09 -33.61
C ALA A 13 -9.29 -30.11 -32.46
N VAL A 14 -9.68 -30.65 -31.31
CA VAL A 14 -9.61 -29.96 -30.03
C VAL A 14 -8.13 -29.71 -29.79
N SER A 15 -7.66 -28.54 -30.20
CA SER A 15 -6.38 -28.01 -29.75
C SER A 15 -6.48 -27.90 -28.24
N MET A 16 -5.90 -28.87 -27.53
CA MET A 16 -5.48 -28.71 -26.15
C MET A 16 -4.46 -27.57 -26.13
N ALA A 17 -4.95 -26.35 -26.00
CA ALA A 17 -4.13 -25.21 -25.64
C ALA A 17 -3.56 -25.55 -24.25
N LEU A 18 -2.27 -25.84 -24.26
CA LEU A 18 -1.35 -25.89 -23.14
C LEU A 18 -1.92 -25.12 -21.94
N SER A 19 -2.19 -25.84 -20.85
CA SER A 19 -2.17 -25.29 -19.51
C SER A 19 -0.76 -24.75 -19.27
N GLY A 20 -0.47 -23.58 -19.82
CA GLY A 20 0.70 -22.81 -19.51
C GLY A 20 0.60 -22.45 -18.04
N CYS A 21 1.39 -23.11 -17.21
CA CYS A 21 1.88 -22.52 -15.97
C CYS A 21 2.50 -21.17 -16.37
N SER A 22 1.69 -20.11 -16.37
CA SER A 22 2.17 -18.75 -16.29
C SER A 22 2.70 -18.61 -14.87
N SER A 23 3.90 -19.12 -14.61
CA SER A 23 4.62 -18.81 -13.39
C SER A 23 4.84 -17.30 -13.41
N GLY A 24 4.26 -16.59 -12.45
CA GLY A 24 4.44 -15.14 -12.32
C GLY A 24 5.93 -14.77 -12.18
N PRO A 25 6.25 -13.47 -12.10
CA PRO A 25 7.62 -13.05 -11.81
C PRO A 25 8.10 -13.70 -10.50
N SER A 26 9.40 -13.94 -10.38
CA SER A 26 9.94 -14.36 -9.08
C SER A 26 9.66 -13.30 -8.00
N MET A 27 9.63 -13.71 -6.72
CA MET A 27 9.48 -12.78 -5.59
C MET A 27 10.47 -11.60 -5.67
N ALA A 28 11.72 -11.84 -6.09
CA ALA A 28 12.73 -10.80 -6.24
C ALA A 28 12.44 -9.81 -7.38
N GLN A 29 11.83 -10.27 -8.48
CA GLN A 29 11.42 -9.40 -9.58
C GLN A 29 10.23 -8.55 -9.18
N TRP A 30 9.22 -9.17 -8.56
CA TRP A 30 8.07 -8.46 -8.01
C TRP A 30 8.51 -7.40 -6.99
N ALA A 31 9.40 -7.77 -6.06
CA ALA A 31 9.89 -6.86 -5.03
C ALA A 31 10.60 -5.64 -5.60
N LYS A 32 11.36 -5.80 -6.69
CA LYS A 32 12.02 -4.67 -7.36
C LYS A 32 11.03 -3.69 -7.98
N GLU A 33 9.96 -4.18 -8.60
CA GLU A 33 8.92 -3.32 -9.16
C GLU A 33 8.08 -2.67 -8.06
N ALA A 34 7.78 -3.40 -6.98
CA ALA A 34 7.15 -2.83 -5.79
C ALA A 34 8.02 -1.71 -5.20
N ASP A 35 9.31 -1.94 -4.94
CA ASP A 35 10.25 -0.93 -4.44
C ASP A 35 10.27 0.34 -5.31
N ARG A 36 10.17 0.20 -6.64
CA ARG A 36 10.07 1.33 -7.55
C ARG A 36 8.80 2.15 -7.31
N VAL A 37 7.65 1.49 -7.15
CA VAL A 37 6.38 2.15 -6.82
C VAL A 37 6.48 2.86 -5.48
N CYS A 38 7.00 2.19 -4.45
CA CYS A 38 7.20 2.78 -3.13
C CYS A 38 8.09 4.04 -3.19
N ALA A 39 9.21 3.96 -3.93
CA ALA A 39 10.15 5.07 -4.05
C ALA A 39 9.55 6.29 -4.76
N GLU A 40 8.71 6.07 -5.78
CA GLU A 40 7.95 7.14 -6.44
C GLU A 40 7.03 7.85 -5.45
N ILE A 41 6.24 7.08 -4.69
CA ILE A 41 5.28 7.62 -3.72
C ILE A 41 5.98 8.30 -2.54
N ASN A 42 7.07 7.73 -2.04
CA ASN A 42 7.90 8.35 -1.00
C ASN A 42 8.42 9.72 -1.45
N ALA A 43 8.86 9.86 -2.70
CA ALA A 43 9.30 11.15 -3.24
C ALA A 43 8.14 12.17 -3.31
N GLU A 44 6.92 11.73 -3.66
CA GLU A 44 5.73 12.59 -3.64
C GLU A 44 5.37 13.03 -2.21
N VAL A 45 5.45 12.12 -1.23
CA VAL A 45 5.25 12.42 0.20
C VAL A 45 6.30 13.40 0.72
N GLU A 46 7.58 13.22 0.36
CA GLU A 46 8.67 14.11 0.76
C GLU A 46 8.51 15.53 0.20
N ALA A 47 7.91 15.64 -0.99
CA ALA A 47 7.61 16.93 -1.62
C ALA A 47 6.41 17.66 -0.99
N LEU A 48 5.61 16.99 -0.16
CA LEU A 48 4.48 17.64 0.51
C LEU A 48 4.98 18.69 1.53
N PRO A 49 4.30 19.85 1.61
CA PRO A 49 4.52 20.80 2.69
C PRO A 49 4.30 20.10 4.04
N LYS A 50 5.27 20.22 4.96
CA LYS A 50 5.12 19.68 6.31
C LYS A 50 3.96 20.40 7.03
N PRO A 51 3.13 19.68 7.80
CA PRO A 51 2.02 20.29 8.52
C PRO A 51 2.55 21.25 9.59
N GLY A 52 1.74 22.24 9.94
CA GLY A 52 1.96 23.03 11.14
C GLY A 52 1.65 22.24 12.41
N ASN A 53 1.66 22.93 13.55
CA ASN A 53 1.32 22.32 14.84
C ASN A 53 -0.18 22.31 15.15
N ASP A 54 -1.03 22.71 14.20
CA ASP A 54 -2.48 22.74 14.33
C ASP A 54 -3.15 21.57 13.61
N LEU A 55 -4.33 21.18 14.09
CA LEU A 55 -5.03 20.01 13.56
C LEU A 55 -5.58 20.22 12.15
N ALA A 56 -5.88 21.46 11.74
CA ALA A 56 -6.42 21.71 10.40
C ALA A 56 -5.34 21.54 9.31
N THR A 57 -4.12 22.02 9.57
CA THR A 57 -3.00 21.77 8.65
C THR A 57 -2.54 20.31 8.68
N PHE A 58 -2.65 19.63 9.82
CA PHE A 58 -2.39 18.19 9.93
C PHE A 58 -3.43 17.35 9.17
N ASP A 59 -4.72 17.66 9.30
CA ASP A 59 -5.81 17.02 8.55
C ASP A 59 -5.58 17.13 7.04
N ALA A 60 -5.35 18.35 6.54
CA ALA A 60 -5.05 18.58 5.13
C ALA A 60 -3.80 17.80 4.65
N TYR A 61 -2.78 17.67 5.49
CA TYR A 61 -1.56 16.91 5.19
C TYR A 61 -1.82 15.40 5.14
N ILE A 62 -2.51 14.85 6.14
CA ILE A 62 -2.85 13.42 6.21
C ILE A 62 -3.81 13.01 5.10
N GLY A 63 -4.79 13.84 4.75
CA GLY A 63 -5.66 13.59 3.59
C GLY A 63 -4.88 13.49 2.27
N ARG A 64 -3.78 14.23 2.11
CA ARG A 64 -2.87 14.08 0.95
C ARG A 64 -2.06 12.78 1.02
N ILE A 65 -1.53 12.42 2.19
CA ILE A 65 -0.85 11.12 2.36
C ILE A 65 -1.80 9.97 2.01
N ARG A 66 -3.06 10.02 2.45
CA ARG A 66 -4.05 8.99 2.14
C ARG A 66 -4.23 8.79 0.63
N GLN A 67 -4.31 9.88 -0.13
CA GLN A 67 -4.42 9.81 -1.60
C GLN A 67 -3.20 9.14 -2.23
N LEU A 68 -2.00 9.48 -1.74
CA LEU A 68 -0.74 8.91 -2.21
C LEU A 68 -0.63 7.41 -1.89
N LEU A 69 -0.93 7.01 -0.65
CA LEU A 69 -0.92 5.60 -0.23
C LEU A 69 -2.01 4.77 -0.93
N THR A 70 -3.17 5.37 -1.24
CA THR A 70 -4.21 4.69 -2.03
C THR A 70 -3.70 4.43 -3.44
N THR A 71 -2.96 5.39 -4.01
CA THR A 71 -2.32 5.24 -5.32
C THR A 71 -1.22 4.19 -5.29
N GLU A 72 -0.40 4.16 -4.23
CA GLU A 72 0.61 3.13 -3.98
C GLU A 72 -0.02 1.73 -3.95
N GLN A 73 -1.05 1.54 -3.12
CA GLN A 73 -1.75 0.26 -3.01
C GLN A 73 -2.34 -0.19 -4.34
N THR A 74 -2.97 0.72 -5.09
CA THR A 74 -3.51 0.41 -6.42
C THR A 74 -2.41 -0.02 -7.39
N LYS A 75 -1.31 0.74 -7.45
CA LYS A 75 -0.17 0.43 -8.32
C LYS A 75 0.47 -0.91 -7.95
N ILE A 76 0.59 -1.25 -6.66
CA ILE A 76 1.14 -2.52 -6.20
C ILE A 76 0.19 -3.69 -6.47
N ALA A 77 -1.12 -3.48 -6.34
CA ALA A 77 -2.14 -4.48 -6.66
C ALA A 77 -2.20 -4.81 -8.16
N ASP A 78 -1.87 -3.83 -9.01
CA ASP A 78 -1.77 -4.01 -10.47
C ASP A 78 -0.48 -4.73 -10.92
N LEU A 79 0.50 -4.95 -10.03
CA LEU A 79 1.69 -5.71 -10.36
C LEU A 79 1.37 -7.21 -10.45
N ASP A 80 1.90 -7.88 -11.49
CA ASP A 80 1.89 -9.34 -11.55
C ASP A 80 2.67 -9.90 -10.35
N GLY A 81 1.98 -10.56 -9.43
CA GLY A 81 2.61 -11.20 -8.28
C GLY A 81 3.21 -12.56 -8.61
N PRO A 82 4.04 -13.13 -7.70
CA PRO A 82 4.67 -14.44 -7.91
C PRO A 82 3.66 -15.58 -8.11
N ASP A 83 2.52 -15.49 -7.45
CA ASP A 83 1.40 -16.43 -7.59
C ASP A 83 0.21 -15.81 -8.35
N GLY A 84 0.45 -14.72 -9.09
CA GLY A 84 -0.58 -13.95 -9.81
C GLY A 84 -1.30 -12.90 -8.94
N GLU A 85 -0.88 -12.73 -7.69
CA GLU A 85 -1.46 -11.78 -6.73
C GLU A 85 -0.38 -11.14 -5.85
N THR A 86 -0.66 -9.95 -5.30
CA THR A 86 0.20 -9.30 -4.31
C THR A 86 0.46 -10.26 -3.14
N PRO A 87 1.73 -10.45 -2.71
CA PRO A 87 2.03 -11.26 -1.54
C PRO A 87 1.24 -10.80 -0.31
N THR A 88 0.59 -11.73 0.39
CA THR A 88 -0.33 -11.44 1.50
C THR A 88 0.28 -10.51 2.55
N SER A 89 1.55 -10.72 2.93
CA SER A 89 2.22 -9.88 3.92
C SER A 89 2.42 -8.42 3.46
N MET A 90 2.47 -8.18 2.15
CA MET A 90 2.48 -6.82 1.62
C MET A 90 1.07 -6.22 1.61
N ALA A 91 0.08 -6.97 1.13
CA ALA A 91 -1.31 -6.51 1.12
C ALA A 91 -1.77 -6.10 2.52
N GLU A 92 -1.56 -6.96 3.52
CA GLU A 92 -1.89 -6.68 4.93
C GLU A 92 -1.16 -5.44 5.48
N TYR A 93 0.11 -5.26 5.10
CA TYR A 93 0.89 -4.10 5.54
C TYR A 93 0.38 -2.79 4.92
N LEU A 94 0.05 -2.79 3.64
CA LEU A 94 -0.51 -1.62 2.95
C LEU A 94 -1.91 -1.28 3.46
N ASP A 95 -2.75 -2.29 3.69
CA ASP A 95 -4.08 -2.12 4.30
C ASP A 95 -3.96 -1.48 5.68
N ARG A 96 -3.06 -1.98 6.53
CA ARG A 96 -2.88 -1.42 7.87
C ARG A 96 -2.37 0.02 7.85
N GLN A 97 -1.50 0.38 6.90
CA GLN A 97 -1.08 1.77 6.71
C GLN A 97 -2.26 2.68 6.33
N LEU A 98 -3.10 2.24 5.39
CA LEU A 98 -4.26 3.01 4.95
C LEU A 98 -5.32 3.17 6.04
N GLU A 99 -5.61 2.12 6.81
CA GLU A 99 -6.52 2.18 7.96
C GLU A 99 -6.06 3.23 8.97
N LEU A 100 -4.80 3.18 9.38
CA LEU A 100 -4.25 4.12 10.34
C LEU A 100 -4.30 5.56 9.82
N VAL A 101 -3.97 5.77 8.54
CA VAL A 101 -4.02 7.12 7.94
C VAL A 101 -5.46 7.62 7.87
N ALA A 102 -6.43 6.76 7.60
CA ALA A 102 -7.85 7.11 7.67
C ALA A 102 -8.30 7.46 9.10
N ASP A 103 -7.86 6.70 10.10
CA ASP A 103 -8.14 7.00 11.52
C ASP A 103 -7.52 8.34 11.96
N LEU A 104 -6.31 8.66 11.48
CA LEU A 104 -5.63 9.93 11.74
C LEU A 104 -6.36 11.10 11.09
N GLU A 105 -6.83 10.94 9.85
CA GLU A 105 -7.62 11.94 9.12
C GLU A 105 -8.92 12.22 9.87
N GLU A 106 -9.66 11.16 10.25
CA GLU A 106 -10.90 11.29 11.02
C GLU A 106 -10.66 12.02 12.34
N ALA A 107 -9.66 11.60 13.12
CA ALA A 107 -9.35 12.22 14.40
C ALA A 107 -8.93 13.70 14.25
N ALA A 108 -8.18 14.04 13.20
CA ALA A 108 -7.77 15.41 12.92
C ALA A 108 -8.96 16.29 12.49
N GLY A 109 -9.82 15.77 11.60
CA GLY A 109 -11.05 16.43 11.16
C GLY A 109 -12.06 16.67 12.28
N ASP A 110 -12.12 15.75 13.26
CA ASP A 110 -12.92 15.88 14.47
C ASP A 110 -12.32 16.86 15.51
N GLY A 111 -11.08 17.31 15.31
CA GLY A 111 -10.35 18.14 16.27
C GLY A 111 -9.88 17.38 17.52
N ASP A 112 -9.84 16.04 17.48
CA ASP A 112 -9.42 15.19 18.59
C ASP A 112 -7.91 14.97 18.60
N GLY A 113 -7.17 15.97 19.09
CA GLY A 113 -5.72 15.90 19.21
C GLY A 113 -5.20 14.78 20.12
N MET A 114 -6.02 14.31 21.09
CA MET A 114 -5.65 13.19 21.95
C MET A 114 -5.70 11.86 21.18
N ARG A 115 -6.75 11.65 20.37
CA ARG A 115 -6.85 10.49 19.48
C ARG A 115 -5.75 10.51 18.42
N VAL A 116 -5.48 11.66 17.80
CA VAL A 116 -4.35 11.82 16.86
C VAL A 116 -3.03 11.35 17.50
N ARG A 117 -2.72 11.84 18.70
CA ARG A 117 -1.49 11.45 19.41
C ARG A 117 -1.46 9.96 19.74
N SER A 118 -2.58 9.40 20.20
CA SER A 118 -2.69 7.97 20.49
C SER A 118 -2.45 7.10 19.25
N LEU A 119 -2.97 7.51 18.09
CA LEU A 119 -2.81 6.80 16.82
C LEU A 119 -1.38 6.85 16.30
N LEU A 120 -0.71 8.01 16.39
CA LEU A 120 0.73 8.13 16.06
C LEU A 120 1.60 7.23 16.95
N ASP A 121 1.28 7.20 18.25
CA ASP A 121 1.94 6.34 19.22
C ASP A 121 1.71 4.84 18.95
N GLN A 122 0.51 4.49 18.46
CA GLN A 122 0.18 3.13 18.02
C GLN A 122 0.95 2.75 16.74
N SER A 123 0.99 3.65 15.76
CA SER A 123 1.66 3.41 14.47
C SER A 123 3.12 3.04 14.64
N ALA A 124 3.84 3.79 15.48
CA ALA A 124 5.26 3.57 15.75
C ALA A 124 5.53 2.18 16.36
N ARG A 125 4.56 1.62 17.10
CA ARG A 125 4.66 0.30 17.72
C ARG A 125 4.27 -0.83 16.79
N GLU A 126 3.32 -0.61 15.89
CA GLU A 126 2.74 -1.66 15.05
C GLU A 126 3.41 -1.75 13.67
N LEU A 127 3.53 -0.62 12.97
CA LEU A 127 3.95 -0.62 11.56
C LEU A 127 5.44 -0.89 11.40
N GLY A 128 6.29 -0.44 12.31
CA GLY A 128 7.73 -0.72 12.25
C GLY A 128 8.05 -2.23 12.28
N PRO A 129 7.56 -3.00 13.28
CA PRO A 129 7.71 -4.46 13.29
C PRO A 129 7.05 -5.17 12.10
N MET A 130 5.84 -4.75 11.72
CA MET A 130 5.11 -5.35 10.59
C MET A 130 5.88 -5.14 9.28
N GLY A 131 6.33 -3.92 9.01
CA GLY A 131 7.14 -3.59 7.85
C GLY A 131 8.44 -4.40 7.78
N ARG A 132 9.18 -4.56 8.89
CA ARG A 132 10.36 -5.45 8.91
C ARG A 132 10.02 -6.91 8.60
N ALA A 133 8.87 -7.40 9.07
CA ALA A 133 8.42 -8.75 8.76
C ALA A 133 8.06 -8.88 7.27
N THR A 134 7.35 -7.91 6.71
CA THR A 134 7.01 -7.83 5.28
C THR A 134 8.25 -7.74 4.40
N ALA A 135 9.23 -6.92 4.78
CA ALA A 135 10.52 -6.80 4.07
C ALA A 135 11.26 -8.14 4.06
N LYS A 136 11.28 -8.86 5.20
CA LYS A 136 11.89 -10.19 5.27
C LYS A 136 11.16 -11.23 4.43
N ALA A 137 9.83 -11.16 4.38
CA ALA A 137 9.00 -12.12 3.65
C ALA A 137 9.06 -11.91 2.13
N THR A 138 9.16 -10.66 1.70
CA THR A 138 8.98 -10.28 0.29
C THR A 138 10.24 -9.77 -0.39
N GLY A 139 11.21 -9.24 0.37
CA GLY A 139 12.39 -8.57 -0.16
C GLY A 139 12.18 -7.09 -0.51
N VAL A 140 10.97 -6.54 -0.33
CA VAL A 140 10.68 -5.10 -0.52
C VAL A 140 11.26 -4.30 0.64
N THR A 141 11.98 -3.22 0.34
CA THR A 141 12.70 -2.44 1.33
C THR A 141 12.21 -0.99 1.45
N GLU A 142 11.68 -0.42 0.37
CA GLU A 142 11.19 0.96 0.35
C GLU A 142 9.85 1.08 1.09
N CYS A 143 8.78 0.40 0.64
CA CYS A 143 7.46 0.49 1.29
C CYS A 143 7.51 0.07 2.77
N ALA A 144 8.23 -1.02 3.04
CA ALA A 144 8.14 -1.77 4.28
C ALA A 144 9.08 -1.27 5.39
N THR A 145 9.88 -0.23 5.12
CA THR A 145 10.77 0.36 6.14
C THR A 145 10.83 1.88 6.18
N THR A 146 10.33 2.58 5.14
CA THR A 146 10.41 4.04 5.05
C THR A 146 9.07 4.73 4.86
N GLY A 147 7.94 4.00 4.81
CA GLY A 147 6.62 4.58 4.59
C GLY A 147 6.24 5.71 5.58
N PRO A 148 5.36 6.65 5.18
CA PRO A 148 5.05 7.89 5.91
C PRO A 148 4.56 7.69 7.37
N VAL A 149 4.07 6.49 7.69
CA VAL A 149 3.59 6.11 9.02
C VAL A 149 4.41 4.99 9.68
N GLY A 150 5.39 4.41 8.97
CA GLY A 150 6.14 3.22 9.38
C GLY A 150 7.67 3.35 9.37
N GLY A 151 8.24 4.34 8.69
CA GLY A 151 9.67 4.69 8.79
C GLY A 151 9.92 5.54 10.03
N SER A 152 11.10 5.38 10.64
CA SER A 152 11.60 6.11 11.82
C SER A 152 11.18 7.59 11.82
N ALA A 153 9.97 7.85 12.30
CA ALA A 153 9.40 9.17 12.29
C ALA A 153 10.17 9.94 13.34
N ASP A 154 10.95 10.93 12.91
CA ASP A 154 11.26 12.09 13.73
C ASP A 154 9.94 12.56 14.33
N THR A 155 9.67 12.11 15.55
CA THR A 155 8.38 12.21 16.26
C THR A 155 8.18 13.63 16.79
N THR A 156 8.77 14.62 16.13
CA THR A 156 8.98 15.98 16.65
C THR A 156 7.82 16.90 16.31
N ALA A 157 6.82 16.44 15.56
CA ALA A 157 5.69 17.26 15.10
C ALA A 157 4.33 16.69 15.50
N ALA A 158 4.21 16.07 16.68
CA ALA A 158 2.87 15.84 17.25
C ALA A 158 2.24 17.21 17.57
N PRO A 159 1.04 17.54 17.05
CA PRO A 159 0.36 18.78 17.38
C PRO A 159 0.13 18.84 18.89
N THR A 160 0.64 19.89 19.54
CA THR A 160 0.42 20.08 20.97
C THR A 160 -0.93 20.76 21.14
N SER A 161 -1.86 20.09 21.82
CA SER A 161 -3.07 20.74 22.31
C SER A 161 -2.64 21.84 23.29
N SER A 162 -2.65 23.09 22.86
CA SER A 162 -2.38 24.25 23.69
C SER A 162 -3.47 24.38 24.75
N THR A 163 -3.28 23.73 25.89
CA THR A 163 -4.01 24.07 27.11
C THR A 163 -3.39 25.35 27.64
N THR A 164 -4.03 26.50 27.36
CA THR A 164 -3.74 27.75 28.05
C THR A 164 -3.97 27.55 29.56
N PRO A 165 -2.97 27.75 30.44
CA PRO A 165 -3.24 27.87 31.86
C PRO A 165 -3.91 29.23 32.07
N ALA A 166 -5.14 29.23 32.56
CA ALA A 166 -5.72 30.43 33.16
C ALA A 166 -4.91 30.75 34.43
N GLY A 167 -4.16 31.85 34.40
CA GLY A 167 -3.45 32.43 35.53
C GLY A 167 -3.81 33.90 35.65
#